data_AF-A0A0Q4ZMA2-F1
#
_entry.id   AF-A0A0Q4ZMA2-F1
#
_cell.length_a   1.000
_cell.length_b   1.000
_cell.length_c   1.000
_cell.angle_alpha   90.00
_cell.angle_beta   90.00
_cell.angle_gamma   90.00
#
_symmetry.space_group_name_H-M   'P 1'
#
loop_
_entity.id
_entity.type
_entity.pdbx_description
1 polymer ?
#
loop_
_entity_poly.entity_id
_entity_poly.type
_entity_poly.pdbx_seq_one_letter_code
_entity_poly.pdbx_strand_id
1 'polypeptide(L)'
;MTLSLQPVRIRTESSDEEGRLVLAEGILVAILVRLSSDHGAEAGCWFLEVGFGRLGSPRPAPFLDLAEALTWIAAQDVPSTG
;
A
#
# COMPACT_ATOMS: atom_id res chain seq x y z
N MET A 1 -7.53 14.34 -5.59
CA MET A 1 -7.67 12.88 -5.68
C MET A 1 -8.13 12.40 -4.31
N THR A 2 -9.26 11.69 -4.24
CA THR A 2 -9.73 11.09 -2.98
C THR A 2 -9.26 9.65 -2.92
N LEU A 3 -8.39 9.35 -1.96
CA LEU A 3 -8.00 7.99 -1.66
C LEU A 3 -8.88 7.42 -0.55
N SER A 4 -9.31 6.18 -0.71
CA SER A 4 -10.08 5.42 0.27
C SER A 4 -9.40 4.10 0.57
N LEU A 5 -9.49 3.67 1.83
CA LEU A 5 -8.96 2.39 2.28
C LEU A 5 -10.11 1.43 2.57
N GLN A 6 -10.05 0.23 2.00
CA GLN A 6 -10.95 -0.86 2.36
C GLN A 6 -10.19 -1.97 3.08
N PRO A 7 -10.61 -2.38 4.29
CA PRO A 7 -10.00 -3.51 4.99
C PRO A 7 -10.29 -4.80 4.26
N VAL A 8 -9.25 -5.61 4.08
CA VAL A 8 -9.34 -6.93 3.44
C VAL A 8 -8.39 -7.87 4.16
N ARG A 9 -8.71 -9.18 4.12
CA ARG A 9 -7.73 -10.20 4.49
C ARG A 9 -7.01 -10.69 3.25
N ILE A 10 -5.69 -10.63 3.28
CA ILE A 10 -4.87 -11.04 2.14
C ILE A 10 -4.17 -12.32 2.56
N ARG A 11 -4.40 -13.39 1.80
CA ARG A 11 -3.59 -14.58 1.97
C ARG A 11 -2.25 -14.31 1.31
N THR A 12 -1.33 -13.75 2.09
CA THR A 12 0.08 -13.77 1.78
C THR A 12 0.61 -15.19 2.03
N GLU A 13 1.80 -15.51 1.52
CA GLU A 13 2.49 -16.78 1.85
C GLU A 13 3.02 -16.81 3.30
N SER A 14 2.65 -15.79 4.09
CA SER A 14 3.08 -15.53 5.46
C SER A 14 1.87 -15.35 6.38
N SER A 15 2.11 -15.11 7.68
CA SER A 15 1.03 -14.82 8.66
C SER A 15 0.46 -13.40 8.53
N ASP A 16 0.87 -12.64 7.51
CA ASP A 16 0.45 -11.27 7.23
C ASP A 16 -0.93 -11.28 6.57
N GLU A 17 -1.97 -11.48 7.39
CA GLU A 17 -3.35 -11.53 6.89
C GLU A 17 -4.01 -10.15 6.83
N GLU A 18 -3.50 -9.15 7.57
CA GLU A 18 -4.08 -7.81 7.60
C GLU A 18 -3.66 -6.99 6.37
N GLY A 19 -4.62 -6.63 5.51
CA GLY A 19 -4.36 -5.80 4.34
C GLY A 19 -5.33 -4.63 4.19
N ARG A 20 -4.98 -3.70 3.29
CA ARG A 20 -5.82 -2.60 2.85
C ARG A 20 -5.78 -2.50 1.32
N LEU A 21 -6.96 -2.48 0.71
CA LEU A 21 -7.12 -2.05 -0.67
C LEU A 21 -7.14 -0.54 -0.72
N VAL A 22 -6.30 0.05 -1.56
CA VAL A 22 -6.24 1.49 -1.80
C VAL A 22 -7.01 1.81 -3.07
N LEU A 23 -8.05 2.62 -2.94
CA LEU A 23 -8.93 3.02 -4.03
C LEU A 23 -8.77 4.51 -4.31
N ALA A 24 -8.57 4.85 -5.58
CA ALA A 24 -8.60 6.21 -6.10
C ALA A 24 -9.93 6.44 -6.81
N GLU A 25 -10.81 7.30 -6.26
CA GLU A 25 -12.14 7.55 -6.85
C GLU A 25 -12.92 6.24 -7.14
N GLY A 26 -12.74 5.22 -6.30
CA GLY A 26 -13.38 3.90 -6.46
C GLY A 26 -12.62 2.89 -7.34
N ILE A 27 -11.47 3.26 -7.91
CA ILE A 27 -10.62 2.38 -8.74
C ILE A 27 -9.46 1.83 -7.90
N LEU A 28 -9.22 0.51 -7.93
CA LEU A 28 -8.12 -0.11 -7.19
C LEU A 28 -6.77 0.31 -7.77
N VAL A 29 -5.93 0.94 -6.96
CA VAL A 29 -4.60 1.44 -7.38
C VAL A 29 -3.44 0.79 -6.62
N ALA A 30 -3.67 0.29 -5.42
CA ALA A 30 -2.65 -0.42 -4.66
C ALA A 30 -3.24 -1.40 -3.63
N ILE A 31 -2.41 -2.34 -3.20
CA ILE A 31 -2.66 -3.29 -2.14
C ILE A 31 -1.54 -3.14 -1.10
N LEU A 32 -1.93 -2.82 0.12
CA LEU A 32 -1.03 -2.73 1.27
C LEU A 32 -1.23 -3.93 2.19
N VAL A 33 -0.14 -4.50 2.71
CA VAL A 33 -0.16 -5.56 3.73
C VAL A 33 0.55 -5.05 4.97
N ARG A 34 0.02 -5.36 6.15
CA ARG A 34 0.69 -5.06 7.40
C ARG A 34 1.64 -6.19 7.75
N LEU A 35 2.90 -5.83 7.93
CA LEU A 35 3.95 -6.76 8.30
C LEU A 35 3.74 -7.24 9.74
N SER A 36 3.78 -8.54 9.91
CA SER A 36 3.64 -9.27 11.16
C SER A 36 4.95 -9.25 11.93
N SER A 37 4.90 -9.78 13.14
CA SER A 37 6.04 -9.88 14.05
C SER A 37 7.24 -10.64 13.47
N ASP A 38 7.03 -11.46 12.42
CA ASP A 38 8.09 -12.21 11.75
C ASP A 38 9.09 -11.31 11.01
N HIS A 39 8.68 -10.08 10.66
CA HIS A 39 9.49 -9.10 9.93
C HIS A 39 10.44 -8.28 10.81
N GLY A 40 10.66 -8.69 12.07
CA GLY A 40 11.67 -8.10 12.95
C GLY A 40 11.49 -6.60 13.16
N ALA A 41 12.45 -5.80 12.68
CA ALA A 41 12.45 -4.35 12.84
C ALA A 41 11.33 -3.64 12.07
N GLU A 42 10.79 -4.27 11.03
CA GLU A 42 9.73 -3.72 10.18
C GLU A 42 8.33 -4.23 10.60
N ALA A 43 8.27 -5.04 11.66
CA ALA A 43 7.01 -5.53 12.20
C ALA A 43 6.06 -4.37 12.57
N GLY A 44 4.81 -4.48 12.13
CA GLY A 44 3.76 -3.48 12.32
C GLY A 44 3.70 -2.41 11.24
N CYS A 45 4.73 -2.29 10.38
CA CYS A 45 4.74 -1.40 9.22
C CYS A 45 3.83 -1.92 8.09
N TRP A 46 3.60 -1.07 7.09
CA TRP A 46 2.77 -1.35 5.92
C TRP A 46 3.63 -1.47 4.67
N PHE A 47 3.57 -2.60 4.01
CA PHE A 47 4.29 -2.86 2.77
C PHE A 47 3.38 -2.75 1.56
N LEU A 48 3.90 -2.20 0.46
CA LEU A 48 3.23 -2.18 -0.84
C LEU A 48 3.43 -3.53 -1.54
N GLU A 49 2.44 -4.41 -1.39
CA GLU A 49 2.46 -5.73 -2.01
C GLU A 49 2.28 -5.64 -3.52
N VAL A 50 1.27 -4.88 -3.96
CA VAL A 50 0.98 -4.67 -5.38
C VAL A 50 0.60 -3.21 -5.62
N GLY A 51 1.32 -2.56 -6.53
CA GLY A 51 0.93 -1.30 -7.12
C GLY A 51 0.44 -1.50 -8.56
N PHE A 52 -0.60 -0.77 -8.96
CA PHE A 52 -1.11 -0.78 -10.33
C PHE A 52 -0.67 0.47 -11.09
N GLY A 53 -0.51 0.36 -12.42
CA GLY A 53 -0.10 1.47 -13.26
C GLY A 53 1.26 2.04 -12.87
N ARG A 54 1.30 3.35 -12.56
CA ARG A 54 2.53 4.08 -12.16
C ARG A 54 3.16 3.55 -10.87
N LEU A 55 2.37 2.88 -10.02
CA LEU A 55 2.81 2.32 -8.76
C LEU A 55 3.45 0.93 -8.91
N GLY A 56 3.39 0.30 -10.09
CA GLY A 56 3.85 -1.09 -10.28
C GLY A 56 5.36 -1.28 -10.39
N SER A 57 6.13 -0.21 -10.66
CA SER A 57 7.59 -0.24 -10.77
C SER A 57 8.34 0.24 -9.52
N PRO A 58 7.93 1.32 -8.84
CA PRO A 58 8.60 1.71 -7.60
C PRO A 58 8.27 0.71 -6.48
N ARG A 59 9.33 0.18 -5.85
CA ARG A 59 9.23 -0.55 -4.57
C ARG A 59 9.72 0.35 -3.44
N PRO A 60 8.83 1.08 -2.76
CA PRO A 60 9.22 1.85 -1.58
C PRO A 60 9.60 0.92 -0.42
N ALA A 61 10.31 1.46 0.56
CA ALA A 61 10.45 0.81 1.87
C ALA A 61 9.06 0.71 2.54
N PRO A 62 8.87 -0.18 3.53
CA PRO A 62 7.65 -0.22 4.31
C PRO A 62 7.35 1.11 4.98
N PHE A 63 6.08 1.48 4.99
CA PHE A 63 5.56 2.70 5.60
C PHE A 63 5.27 2.45 7.08
N LEU A 64 5.51 3.43 7.94
CA LEU A 64 5.22 3.30 9.37
C LEU A 64 3.71 3.18 9.63
N ASP A 65 2.91 3.87 8.84
CA ASP A 65 1.46 3.88 8.95
C ASP A 65 0.77 4.12 7.59
N LEU A 66 -0.56 3.96 7.59
CA LEU A 66 -1.37 4.10 6.39
C LEU A 66 -1.40 5.53 5.85
N ALA A 67 -1.23 6.56 6.68
CA ALA A 67 -1.23 7.95 6.21
C ALA A 67 0.05 8.26 5.43
N GLU A 68 1.20 7.73 5.87
CA GLU A 68 2.45 7.80 5.11
C GLU A 68 2.31 7.11 3.74
N ALA A 69 1.74 5.89 3.72
CA ALA A 69 1.49 5.15 2.49
C ALA A 69 0.57 5.93 1.51
N LEU A 70 -0.52 6.50 2.00
CA LEU A 70 -1.45 7.29 1.18
C LEU A 70 -0.81 8.57 0.63
N THR A 71 0.03 9.23 1.44
CA THR A 71 0.76 10.44 1.01
C THR A 71 1.71 10.10 -0.14
N TRP A 72 2.43 8.99 -0.03
CA TRP A 72 3.32 8.52 -1.07
C TRP A 72 2.55 8.14 -2.35
N ILE A 73 1.45 7.39 -2.23
CA ILE A 73 0.60 7.00 -3.38
C ILE A 73 0.07 8.24 -4.12
N ALA A 74 -0.44 9.22 -3.38
CA ALA A 74 -0.96 10.46 -3.96
C ALA A 74 0.12 11.25 -4.72
N ALA A 75 1.37 11.23 -4.25
CA ALA A 75 2.48 11.89 -4.92
C ALA A 75 2.88 11.21 -6.25
N GLN A 76 2.72 9.89 -6.34
CA GLN A 76 3.06 9.11 -7.53
C GLN A 76 1.95 9.12 -8.60
N ASP A 77 0.70 9.32 -8.19
CA ASP A 77 -0.46 9.43 -9.07
C ASP A 77 -0.66 10.85 -9.64
N VAL A 78 0.22 11.81 -9.32
CA VAL A 78 0.20 13.13 -9.95
C VAL A 78 0.44 12.93 -11.46
N PRO A 79 -0.42 13.48 -12.34
CA PRO A 79 -0.15 13.43 -13.77
C PRO A 79 1.19 14.10 -14.02
N SER A 80 2.13 13.37 -14.59
CA SER A 80 3.32 13.98 -15.18
C SER A 80 2.78 14.94 -16.22
N THR A 81 2.80 16.24 -15.93
CA THR A 81 2.64 17.27 -16.95
C THR A 81 3.70 16.96 -18.00
N GLY A 82 3.23 16.65 -19.21
CA GLY A 82 4.06 16.15 -20.31
C GLY A 82 5.15 17.10 -20.76
#